data_AF-A0AAV6UM23-F1
#
_entry.id   AF-A0AAV6UM23-F1
#
_cell.length_a   1.000
_cell.length_b   1.000
_cell.length_c   1.000
_cell.angle_alpha   90.00
_cell.angle_beta   90.00
_cell.angle_gamma   90.00
#
_symmetry.space_group_name_H-M   'P 1'
#
loop_
_entity.id
_entity.type
_entity.pdbx_description
1 polymer ?
#
loop_
_entity_poly.entity_id
_entity_poly.type
_entity_poly.pdbx_seq_one_letter_code
_entity_poly.pdbx_strand_id
1 'polypeptide(L)'
;MAGQFMDVSPSIRMFQCPSCPYSSPFKYNVNKHKLIHTGERPYSCRICGKAFRDPSNLKKHIMLPVCQKLFSCAYHVKIYNCQSCPYSTPLPSNLRRHTLIHTGERPYVCKFCGKSFRDQSYFKRHNKQHTLGRI
;
A
#
# COMPACT_ATOMS: atom_id res chain seq x y z
N MET A 1 -25.09 42.90 -18.47
CA MET A 1 -24.66 41.51 -18.76
C MET A 1 -23.25 41.30 -18.22
N ALA A 2 -23.06 40.27 -17.40
CA ALA A 2 -21.82 39.50 -17.28
C ALA A 2 -22.18 38.25 -16.46
N GLY A 3 -22.50 37.17 -17.17
CA GLY A 3 -22.53 35.85 -16.55
C GLY A 3 -21.10 35.33 -16.42
N GLN A 4 -20.84 34.50 -15.41
CA GLN A 4 -19.88 33.42 -15.56
C GLN A 4 -20.19 32.28 -14.59
N PHE A 5 -20.04 31.09 -15.15
CA PHE A 5 -20.55 29.81 -14.70
C PHE A 5 -19.66 29.18 -13.61
N MET A 6 -20.33 28.47 -12.69
CA MET A 6 -20.01 27.16 -12.11
C MET A 6 -18.58 26.90 -11.55
N ASP A 7 -18.47 26.76 -10.23
CA ASP A 7 -17.63 25.71 -9.64
C ASP A 7 -18.51 24.81 -8.77
N VAL A 8 -19.13 23.80 -9.40
CA VAL A 8 -19.72 22.67 -8.68
C VAL A 8 -18.67 21.57 -8.64
N SER A 9 -17.64 21.75 -7.83
CA SER A 9 -16.86 20.63 -7.33
C SER A 9 -17.84 19.70 -6.58
N PRO A 10 -18.00 18.41 -6.95
CA PRO A 10 -18.85 17.52 -6.16
C PRO A 10 -18.22 17.41 -4.77
N SER A 11 -18.79 18.09 -3.79
CA SER A 11 -18.41 18.01 -2.38
C SER A 11 -18.47 16.55 -1.98
N ILE A 12 -17.33 15.86 -2.04
CA ILE A 12 -17.23 14.46 -1.65
C ILE A 12 -17.63 14.43 -0.18
N ARG A 13 -18.82 13.88 0.10
CA ARG A 13 -19.37 13.82 1.45
C ARG A 13 -18.42 13.02 2.33
N MET A 14 -17.78 13.71 3.26
CA MET A 14 -16.87 13.10 4.21
C MET A 14 -17.68 12.44 5.33
N PHE A 15 -17.28 11.23 5.73
CA PHE A 15 -17.74 10.59 6.95
C PHE A 15 -16.83 11.05 8.09
N GLN A 16 -17.41 11.50 9.19
CA GLN A 16 -16.69 12.00 10.36
C GLN A 16 -16.68 10.95 11.48
N CYS A 17 -15.58 10.90 12.24
CA CYS A 17 -15.53 10.18 13.49
C CYS A 17 -16.27 11.00 14.58
N PRO A 18 -17.14 10.39 15.39
CA PRO A 18 -17.84 11.12 16.46
C PRO A 18 -16.94 11.48 17.66
N SER A 19 -15.77 10.86 17.77
CA SER A 19 -14.89 10.96 18.95
C SER A 19 -13.63 11.78 18.71
N CYS A 20 -13.37 12.23 17.47
CA CYS A 20 -12.24 13.10 17.15
C CYS A 20 -12.42 13.78 15.77
N PRO A 21 -11.56 14.75 15.41
CA PRO A 21 -11.66 15.45 14.12
C PRO A 21 -11.37 14.60 12.86
N TYR A 22 -11.10 13.29 12.99
CA TYR A 22 -10.80 12.43 11.85
C TYR A 22 -12.00 12.31 10.90
N SER A 23 -11.77 12.45 9.60
CA SER A 23 -12.77 12.24 8.57
C SER A 23 -12.20 11.50 7.36
N SER A 24 -13.06 10.79 6.63
CA SER A 24 -12.69 10.06 5.42
C SER A 24 -13.84 10.06 4.42
N PRO A 25 -13.57 10.11 3.11
CA PRO A 25 -14.61 9.95 2.09
C PRO A 25 -15.21 8.53 2.08
N PHE A 26 -14.57 7.57 2.76
CA PHE A 26 -15.04 6.20 2.83
C PHE A 26 -15.50 5.82 4.25
N LYS A 27 -16.75 5.37 4.36
CA LYS A 27 -17.32 4.88 5.64
C LYS A 27 -16.51 3.75 6.28
N TYR A 28 -15.92 2.84 5.47
CA TYR A 28 -15.11 1.73 5.99
C TYR A 28 -13.85 2.22 6.74
N ASN A 29 -13.25 3.34 6.31
CA ASN A 29 -12.08 3.92 6.97
C ASN A 29 -12.45 4.52 8.33
N VAL A 30 -13.61 5.20 8.41
CA VAL A 30 -14.12 5.73 9.69
C VAL A 30 -14.45 4.59 10.65
N ASN A 31 -15.11 3.52 10.17
CA ASN A 31 -15.40 2.35 11.00
C ASN A 31 -14.13 1.68 11.53
N LYS A 32 -13.12 1.51 10.68
CA LYS A 32 -11.81 0.99 11.10
C LYS A 32 -11.11 1.94 12.08
N HIS A 33 -11.20 3.24 11.86
CA HIS A 33 -10.62 4.26 12.75
C HIS A 33 -11.27 4.24 14.14
N LYS A 34 -12.58 4.01 14.24
CA LYS A 34 -13.29 3.89 15.54
C LYS A 34 -12.68 2.84 16.47
N LEU A 35 -12.06 1.78 15.92
CA LEU A 35 -11.34 0.75 16.70
C LEU A 35 -10.15 1.30 17.51
N ILE A 36 -9.68 2.52 17.19
CA ILE A 36 -8.64 3.21 17.97
C ILE A 36 -9.23 3.68 19.31
N HIS A 37 -10.46 4.22 19.29
CA HIS A 37 -11.15 4.70 20.47
C HIS A 37 -11.67 3.56 21.35
N THR A 38 -12.24 2.51 20.75
CA THR A 38 -12.76 1.36 21.51
C THR A 38 -11.66 0.41 21.97
N GLY A 39 -10.48 0.48 21.38
CA GLY A 39 -9.38 -0.46 21.66
C GLY A 39 -9.60 -1.85 21.06
N GLU A 40 -10.76 -2.14 20.46
CA GLU A 40 -11.10 -3.42 19.86
C GLU A 40 -10.10 -3.82 18.77
N ARG A 41 -9.78 -5.11 18.73
CA ARG A 41 -8.83 -5.70 17.78
C ARG A 41 -9.45 -6.95 17.15
N PRO A 42 -10.33 -6.79 16.15
CA PRO A 42 -11.15 -7.89 15.62
C PRO A 42 -10.34 -8.99 14.92
N TYR A 43 -9.11 -8.69 14.52
CA TYR A 43 -8.28 -9.57 13.70
C TYR A 43 -7.18 -10.19 14.55
N SER A 44 -7.40 -11.41 15.05
CA SER A 44 -6.41 -12.12 15.86
C SER A 44 -5.56 -13.08 15.04
N CYS A 45 -4.28 -13.12 15.37
CA CYS A 45 -3.40 -14.19 14.93
C CYS A 45 -3.78 -15.46 15.67
N ARG A 46 -4.25 -16.49 14.95
CA ARG A 46 -4.63 -17.78 15.53
C ARG A 46 -3.45 -18.54 16.17
N ILE A 47 -2.21 -18.11 15.91
CA ILE A 47 -0.98 -18.77 16.35
C ILE A 47 -0.49 -18.17 17.68
N CYS A 48 -0.29 -16.85 17.73
CA CYS A 48 0.27 -16.18 18.90
C CYS A 48 -0.78 -15.42 19.73
N GLY A 49 -2.05 -15.43 19.31
CA GLY A 49 -3.14 -14.69 19.95
C GLY A 49 -3.08 -13.17 19.75
N LYS A 50 -2.02 -12.63 19.12
CA LYS A 50 -1.87 -11.17 18.96
C LYS A 50 -2.98 -10.62 18.06
N ALA A 51 -3.68 -9.61 18.58
CA ALA A 51 -4.83 -9.01 17.92
C ALA A 51 -4.49 -7.67 17.25
N PHE A 52 -5.12 -7.41 16.11
CA PHE A 52 -4.93 -6.24 15.24
C PHE A 52 -6.25 -5.56 14.92
N ARG A 53 -6.19 -4.25 14.66
CA ARG A 53 -7.34 -3.42 14.22
C ARG A 53 -7.59 -3.49 12.71
N ASP A 54 -6.62 -3.98 11.94
CA ASP A 54 -6.62 -3.97 10.48
C ASP A 54 -6.22 -5.34 9.93
N PRO A 55 -7.01 -5.94 9.01
CA PRO A 55 -6.63 -7.20 8.37
C PRO A 55 -5.30 -7.09 7.63
N SER A 56 -4.95 -5.91 7.09
CA SER A 56 -3.66 -5.69 6.42
C SER A 56 -2.49 -5.77 7.39
N ASN A 57 -2.68 -5.34 8.64
CA ASN A 57 -1.65 -5.41 9.67
C ASN A 57 -1.52 -6.83 10.24
N LEU A 58 -2.63 -7.56 10.41
CA LEU A 58 -2.58 -9.00 10.70
C LEU A 58 -1.83 -9.73 9.58
N LYS A 59 -2.16 -9.44 8.31
CA LYS A 59 -1.48 -10.01 7.15
C LYS A 59 0.03 -9.72 7.17
N LYS A 60 0.46 -8.48 7.44
CA LYS A 60 1.89 -8.18 7.60
C LYS A 60 2.52 -8.94 8.77
N HIS A 61 1.81 -9.05 9.88
CA HIS A 61 2.29 -9.74 11.08
C HIS A 61 2.52 -11.23 10.84
N ILE A 62 1.57 -11.95 10.25
CA ILE A 62 1.72 -13.37 9.92
C ILE A 62 2.79 -13.61 8.84
N MET A 63 3.23 -12.56 8.15
CA MET A 63 4.30 -12.61 7.16
C MET A 63 5.69 -12.32 7.76
N LEU A 64 5.78 -11.95 9.05
CA LEU A 64 7.06 -11.68 9.71
C LEU A 64 7.64 -12.94 10.39
N PRO A 65 8.97 -13.15 10.34
CA PRO A 65 9.62 -14.33 10.93
C PRO A 65 9.54 -14.41 12.45
N VAL A 66 9.36 -13.29 13.16
CA VAL A 66 9.52 -13.25 14.62
C VAL A 66 8.39 -13.97 15.38
N CYS A 67 7.25 -14.23 14.74
CA CYS A 67 6.19 -15.06 15.31
C CYS A 67 6.45 -16.58 15.17
N GLN A 68 7.54 -16.97 14.50
CA GLN A 68 7.90 -18.35 14.20
C GLN A 68 8.58 -19.09 15.36
N LYS A 69 9.06 -18.38 16.40
CA LYS A 69 10.04 -18.97 17.34
C LYS A 69 9.46 -19.88 18.43
N LEU A 70 8.13 -20.03 18.54
CA LEU A 70 7.55 -20.81 19.65
C LEU A 70 6.92 -22.15 19.28
N PHE A 71 6.55 -22.44 18.03
CA PHE A 71 6.04 -23.79 17.70
C PHE A 71 6.36 -24.18 16.25
N SER A 72 6.89 -25.41 16.11
CA SER A 72 7.21 -26.12 14.88
C SER A 72 6.09 -26.02 13.84
N CYS A 73 6.32 -25.27 12.77
CA CYS A 73 5.44 -25.28 11.62
C CYS A 73 6.29 -25.29 10.35
N ALA A 74 6.56 -26.50 9.85
CA ALA A 74 6.98 -26.68 8.48
C ALA A 74 5.78 -26.28 7.59
N TYR A 75 5.95 -25.16 6.87
CA TYR A 75 5.11 -24.70 5.74
C TYR A 75 3.94 -23.76 6.23
N HIS A 76 3.63 -22.57 5.67
CA HIS A 76 3.62 -22.23 4.25
C HIS A 76 3.69 -20.72 3.89
N VAL A 77 4.91 -20.19 3.68
CA VAL A 77 5.13 -19.11 2.68
C VAL A 77 6.33 -19.49 1.84
N LYS A 78 6.12 -19.67 0.53
CA LYS A 78 7.22 -19.79 -0.43
C LYS A 78 7.92 -18.43 -0.49
N ILE A 79 9.10 -18.37 0.11
CA ILE A 79 9.98 -17.20 -0.02
C ILE A 79 10.58 -17.24 -1.42
N TYR A 80 10.41 -16.14 -2.14
CA TYR A 80 11.00 -15.94 -3.45
C TYR A 80 12.34 -15.26 -3.27
N ASN A 81 13.42 -16.03 -3.43
CA ASN A 81 14.78 -15.55 -3.35
C ASN A 81 15.21 -15.00 -4.71
N CYS A 82 15.94 -13.90 -4.70
CA CYS A 82 16.70 -13.47 -5.87
C CYS A 82 17.90 -14.38 -6.07
N GLN A 83 18.16 -14.76 -7.31
CA GLN A 83 19.31 -15.60 -7.65
C GLN A 83 20.62 -14.80 -7.73
N SER A 84 20.53 -13.48 -7.91
CA SER A 84 21.70 -12.61 -8.15
C SER A 84 22.14 -11.84 -6.91
N CYS A 85 21.39 -11.87 -5.81
CA CYS A 85 21.76 -11.18 -4.57
C CYS A 85 21.01 -11.75 -3.35
N PRO A 86 21.37 -11.34 -2.11
CA PRO A 86 20.72 -11.81 -0.88
C PRO A 86 19.26 -11.33 -0.68
N TYR A 87 18.65 -10.68 -1.68
CA TYR A 87 17.29 -10.17 -1.57
C TYR A 87 16.26 -11.31 -1.61
N SER A 88 15.36 -11.31 -0.64
CA SER A 88 14.27 -12.27 -0.56
C SER A 88 12.95 -11.57 -0.26
N THR A 89 11.86 -12.07 -0.83
CA THR A 89 10.55 -11.49 -0.61
C THR A 89 9.46 -12.55 -0.62
N PRO A 90 8.41 -12.40 0.21
CA PRO A 90 7.30 -13.34 0.20
C PRO A 90 6.26 -13.04 -0.90
N LEU A 91 6.47 -12.01 -1.72
CA LEU A 91 5.58 -11.63 -2.82
C LEU A 91 6.28 -11.83 -4.18
N PRO A 92 5.75 -12.66 -5.08
CA PRO A 92 6.39 -12.92 -6.37
C PRO A 92 6.48 -11.66 -7.27
N SER A 93 5.51 -10.74 -7.15
CA SER A 93 5.53 -9.46 -7.86
C SER A 93 6.69 -8.54 -7.43
N ASN A 94 7.08 -8.61 -6.16
CA ASN A 94 8.24 -7.88 -5.66
C ASN A 94 9.54 -8.47 -6.19
N LEU A 95 9.64 -9.81 -6.27
CA LEU A 95 10.83 -10.45 -6.84
C LEU A 95 10.97 -10.07 -8.31
N ARG A 96 9.89 -10.17 -9.10
CA ARG A 96 9.90 -9.80 -10.53
C ARG A 96 10.28 -8.33 -10.76
N ARG A 97 9.83 -7.43 -9.90
CA ARG A 97 10.24 -6.01 -9.97
C ARG A 97 11.70 -5.83 -9.54
N HIS A 98 12.14 -6.58 -8.53
CA HIS A 98 13.52 -6.53 -8.06
C HIS A 98 14.51 -7.03 -9.13
N THR A 99 14.17 -8.07 -9.89
CA THR A 99 15.05 -8.61 -10.95
C THR A 99 15.37 -7.59 -12.04
N LEU A 100 14.51 -6.58 -12.24
CA LEU A 100 14.77 -5.46 -13.17
C LEU A 100 15.99 -4.60 -12.76
N ILE A 101 16.44 -4.70 -11.51
CA ILE A 101 17.68 -4.05 -11.05
C ILE A 101 18.89 -4.73 -11.70
N HIS A 102 18.85 -6.05 -11.82
CA HIS A 102 19.94 -6.86 -12.37
C HIS A 102 19.93 -6.87 -13.90
N THR A 103 18.75 -6.98 -14.52
CA THR A 103 18.64 -6.94 -15.98
C THR A 103 18.77 -5.53 -16.56
N GLY A 104 18.63 -4.51 -15.72
CA GLY A 104 18.64 -3.11 -16.15
C GLY A 104 17.37 -2.67 -16.91
N GLU A 105 16.43 -3.58 -17.16
CA GLU A 105 15.19 -3.30 -17.87
C GLU A 105 14.37 -2.21 -17.18
N ARG A 106 13.81 -1.30 -17.97
CA ARG A 106 12.97 -0.20 -17.51
C ARG A 106 11.68 -0.14 -18.33
N PRO A 107 10.69 -1.00 -18.00
CA PRO A 107 9.49 -1.19 -18.82
C PRO A 107 8.62 0.05 -18.98
N TYR A 108 8.75 1.04 -18.09
CA TYR A 108 7.90 2.22 -18.08
C TYR A 108 8.65 3.42 -18.62
N VAL A 109 8.41 3.77 -19.89
CA VAL A 109 9.08 4.89 -20.57
C VAL A 109 8.15 6.10 -20.64
N CYS A 110 8.64 7.26 -20.23
CA CYS A 110 7.94 8.53 -20.40
C CYS A 110 7.99 8.98 -21.85
N LYS A 111 6.82 9.18 -22.45
CA LYS A 111 6.71 9.65 -23.84
C LYS A 111 7.10 11.13 -24.01
N PHE A 112 7.03 11.92 -22.94
CA PHE A 112 7.33 13.35 -23.00
C PHE A 112 8.84 13.65 -22.93
N CYS A 113 9.60 12.93 -22.10
CA CYS A 113 11.03 13.22 -21.89
C CYS A 113 11.96 12.01 -22.05
N GLY A 114 11.44 10.86 -22.49
CA GLY A 114 12.23 9.63 -22.71
C GLY A 114 12.72 8.93 -21.44
N LYS A 115 12.55 9.52 -20.24
CA LYS A 115 12.99 8.91 -18.97
C LYS A 115 12.27 7.59 -18.72
N SER A 116 13.02 6.56 -18.35
CA SER A 116 12.50 5.21 -18.15
C SER A 116 12.66 4.73 -16.69
N PHE A 117 11.67 3.97 -16.23
CA PHE A 117 11.50 3.56 -14.83
C PHE A 117 11.27 2.06 -14.72
N ARG A 118 11.73 1.47 -13.61
CA ARG A 118 11.52 0.05 -13.28
C ARG A 118 10.19 -0.23 -12.57
N ASP A 119 9.60 0.82 -11.98
CA ASP A 119 8.38 0.72 -11.17
C ASP A 119 7.28 1.66 -11.69
N GLN A 120 6.08 1.11 -11.80
CA GLN A 120 4.93 1.83 -12.33
C GLN A 120 4.49 3.01 -11.45
N SER A 121 4.67 2.91 -10.12
CA SER A 121 4.26 3.96 -9.18
C SER A 121 5.17 5.17 -9.29
N TYR A 122 6.49 4.94 -9.42
CA TYR A 122 7.44 6.00 -9.71
C TYR A 122 7.19 6.62 -11.09
N PHE A 123 6.91 5.82 -12.12
CA PHE A 123 6.54 6.33 -13.44
C PHE A 123 5.27 7.20 -13.40
N LYS A 124 4.20 6.74 -12.74
CA LYS A 124 2.95 7.51 -12.60
C LYS A 124 3.19 8.84 -11.89
N ARG A 125 4.01 8.84 -10.83
CA ARG A 125 4.39 10.07 -10.11
C ARG A 125 5.17 11.02 -10.99
N HIS A 126 6.13 10.51 -11.76
CA HIS A 126 6.87 11.31 -12.72
C HIS A 126 5.97 11.88 -13.81
N ASN A 127 5.06 11.09 -14.38
CA ASN A 127 4.18 11.55 -15.45
C ASN A 127 3.26 12.69 -15.01
N LYS A 128 2.88 12.72 -13.73
CA LYS A 128 2.13 13.84 -13.15
C LYS A 128 2.91 15.16 -13.12
N GLN A 129 4.24 15.13 -13.19
CA GLN A 129 5.06 16.35 -13.23
C GLN A 129 4.94 17.06 -14.58
N HIS A 130 4.76 16.31 -15.67
CA HIS A 130 4.50 16.86 -17.01
C HIS A 130 3.13 17.51 -17.10
N THR A 131 2.11 16.90 -16.50
CA THR A 131 0.75 17.48 -16.46
C THR A 131 0.65 18.73 -15.58
N LEU A 132 1.63 18.96 -14.69
CA LEU A 132 1.69 20.12 -13.79
C LEU A 132 2.77 21.12 -14.20
N GLY A 133 3.39 20.96 -15.38
CA GLY A 133 4.38 21.91 -15.94
C GLY A 133 5.69 22.05 -15.15
N ARG A 134 6.14 21.00 -14.44
CA ARG A 134 7.33 21.08 -13.56
C ARG A 134 8.63 20.50 -14.15
N ILE A 135 8.67 20.07 -15.40
CA ILE A 135 9.86 19.56 -16.10
C ILE A 135 9.73 19.88 -17.58
#